data_AF-A0A3L8P242-F1
#
_entry.id   AF-A0A3L8P242-F1
#
_cell.length_a   1.000
_cell.length_b   1.000
_cell.length_c   1.000
_cell.angle_alpha   90.00
_cell.angle_beta   90.00
_cell.angle_gamma   90.00
#
_symmetry.space_group_name_H-M   'P 1'
#
loop_
_entity.id
_entity.type
_entity.pdbx_description
1 polymer ?
#
loop_
_entity_poly.entity_id
_entity_poly.type
_entity_poly.pdbx_seq_one_letter_code
_entity_poly.pdbx_strand_id
1 'polypeptide(L)'
;MCTVEELPGDAGVLVPHSNAGYWVAGRGPTVFVDAALPPPGAVRTPLAPPGLRTFLAGLADDDGLLPPWTRWWDDVDALFPDAPARRAVEAEQPRLPLTWFDQEVDVPPAWAEVPSAYLAFGDTYAEETALARSLSWPVVVIDGAHLHMLHDPAGVAAAIVSLAP
;
A
#
# COMPACT_ATOMS: atom_id res chain seq x y z
N MET A 1 18.62 5.84 2.19
CA MET A 1 18.38 4.41 2.50
C MET A 1 17.64 4.38 3.82
N CYS A 2 16.32 4.25 3.79
CA CYS A 2 15.52 4.17 5.02
C CYS A 2 15.48 2.69 5.38
N THR A 3 16.30 2.27 6.35
CA THR A 3 16.26 0.90 6.87
C THR A 3 15.10 0.81 7.84
N VAL A 4 14.20 -0.14 7.63
CA VAL A 4 13.17 -0.48 8.62
C VAL A 4 13.93 -0.99 9.86
N GLU A 5 13.95 -0.21 10.95
CA GLU A 5 14.51 -0.64 12.24
C GLU A 5 13.78 -1.89 12.73
N GLU A 6 14.53 -2.79 13.38
CA GLU A 6 13.97 -4.01 13.99
C GLU A 6 12.83 -3.65 14.96
N LEU A 7 11.66 -4.24 14.73
CA LEU A 7 10.48 -4.04 15.57
C LEU A 7 10.76 -4.63 16.98
N PRO A 8 10.44 -3.92 18.07
CA PRO A 8 10.69 -4.38 19.43
C PRO A 8 9.99 -5.72 19.75
N GLY A 9 10.63 -6.50 20.62
CA GLY A 9 10.38 -7.93 20.86
C GLY A 9 9.16 -8.31 21.68
N ASP A 10 7.97 -7.85 21.28
CA ASP A 10 6.70 -8.58 21.41
C ASP A 10 6.06 -8.48 20.02
N ALA A 11 6.05 -9.56 19.26
CA ALA A 11 5.87 -9.55 17.81
C ALA A 11 4.55 -8.87 17.39
N GLY A 12 4.64 -7.57 17.06
CA GLY A 12 3.53 -6.80 16.53
C GLY A 12 3.16 -7.24 15.12
N VAL A 13 1.94 -6.88 14.70
CA VAL A 13 1.46 -7.08 13.33
C VAL A 13 1.79 -5.85 12.49
N LEU A 14 2.37 -6.07 11.32
CA LEU A 14 2.60 -5.03 10.31
C LEU A 14 1.30 -4.73 9.57
N VAL A 15 1.02 -3.44 9.34
CA VAL A 15 -0.22 -3.01 8.67
C VAL A 15 0.10 -2.02 7.54
N PRO A 16 0.68 -2.49 6.41
CA PRO A 16 0.98 -1.62 5.28
C PRO A 16 -0.28 -1.22 4.51
N HIS A 17 -0.26 -0.03 3.93
CA HIS A 17 -1.26 0.45 2.97
C HIS A 17 -0.61 0.81 1.63
N SER A 18 -1.32 0.58 0.52
CA SER A 18 -0.88 0.94 -0.83
C SER A 18 0.52 0.36 -1.15
N ASN A 19 1.41 1.19 -1.68
CA ASN A 19 2.77 0.79 -2.08
C ASN A 19 3.66 0.32 -0.92
N ALA A 20 3.28 0.57 0.33
CA ALA A 20 4.03 0.10 1.50
C ALA A 20 4.06 -1.44 1.60
N GLY A 21 3.12 -2.13 0.97
CA GLY A 21 3.05 -3.60 0.98
C GLY A 21 4.34 -4.26 0.46
N TYR A 22 4.95 -3.72 -0.59
CA TYR A 22 6.22 -4.25 -1.12
C TYR A 22 7.35 -4.20 -0.09
N TRP A 23 7.39 -3.18 0.76
CA TRP A 23 8.47 -2.99 1.73
C TRP A 23 8.43 -3.98 2.89
N VAL A 24 7.24 -4.45 3.27
CA VAL A 24 7.07 -5.25 4.49
C VAL A 24 6.79 -6.73 4.23
N ALA A 25 6.50 -7.11 2.99
CA ALA A 25 6.22 -8.49 2.60
C ALA A 25 7.30 -9.45 3.10
N GLY A 26 6.88 -10.48 3.86
CA GLY A 26 7.77 -11.50 4.41
C GLY A 26 8.65 -11.06 5.59
N ARG A 27 8.49 -9.84 6.13
CA ARG A 27 9.30 -9.34 7.26
C ARG A 27 8.71 -9.60 8.64
N GLY A 28 7.48 -10.08 8.69
CA GLY A 28 6.76 -10.41 9.93
C GLY A 28 5.28 -10.64 9.67
N PRO A 29 4.51 -11.03 10.70
CA PRO A 29 3.07 -11.20 10.56
C PRO A 29 2.41 -9.91 10.08
N THR A 30 1.58 -9.98 9.03
CA THR A 30 1.12 -8.77 8.31
C THR A 30 -0.36 -8.80 7.97
N VAL A 31 -1.07 -7.71 8.21
CA VAL A 31 -2.39 -7.44 7.63
C VAL A 31 -2.21 -6.39 6.53
N PHE A 32 -2.20 -6.82 5.27
CA PHE A 32 -2.13 -5.91 4.13
C PHE A 32 -3.47 -5.19 3.96
N VAL A 33 -3.46 -3.86 3.99
CA VAL A 33 -4.67 -3.03 3.86
C VAL A 33 -4.65 -2.34 2.51
N ASP A 34 -5.40 -2.86 1.55
CA ASP A 34 -5.51 -2.31 0.19
C ASP A 34 -4.12 -1.96 -0.38
N ALA A 35 -3.23 -2.96 -0.32
CA ALA A 35 -1.79 -2.80 -0.48
C ALA A 35 -1.23 -3.73 -1.57
N ALA A 36 -0.15 -3.28 -2.18
CA ALA A 36 0.54 -4.02 -3.23
C ALA A 36 1.23 -5.27 -2.66
N LEU A 37 1.24 -6.36 -3.44
CA LEU A 37 1.91 -7.62 -3.09
C LEU A 37 3.01 -7.94 -4.11
N PRO A 38 4.18 -8.45 -3.69
CA PRO A 38 5.18 -8.95 -4.63
C PRO A 38 4.59 -10.03 -5.56
N PRO A 39 4.95 -10.04 -6.86
CA PRO A 39 4.54 -11.12 -7.74
C PRO A 39 5.06 -12.50 -7.24
N PRO A 40 4.30 -13.59 -7.42
CA PRO A 40 4.75 -14.92 -7.03
C PRO A 40 6.10 -15.29 -7.66
N GLY A 41 7.03 -15.77 -6.83
CA GLY A 41 8.36 -16.18 -7.26
C GLY A 41 9.32 -15.02 -7.60
N ALA A 42 8.91 -13.77 -7.45
CA ALA A 42 9.80 -12.63 -7.61
C ALA A 42 10.88 -12.62 -6.52
N VAL A 43 12.12 -12.31 -6.90
CA VAL A 43 13.23 -12.06 -5.97
C VAL A 43 13.42 -10.56 -5.69
N ARG A 44 12.93 -9.71 -6.61
CA ARG A 44 12.89 -8.25 -6.50
C ARG A 44 11.62 -7.74 -7.16
N THR A 45 11.07 -6.64 -6.66
CA THR A 45 9.87 -6.02 -7.21
C THR A 45 10.03 -4.49 -7.32
N PRO A 46 9.68 -3.86 -8.46
CA PRO A 46 9.76 -2.41 -8.59
C PRO A 46 8.67 -1.73 -7.77
N LEU A 47 8.97 -0.56 -7.19
CA LEU A 47 7.99 0.25 -6.46
C LEU A 47 6.91 0.87 -7.34
N ALA A 48 7.10 0.88 -8.66
CA ALA A 48 6.07 1.24 -9.61
C ALA A 48 6.04 0.20 -10.74
N PRO A 49 4.88 -0.42 -11.01
CA PRO A 49 4.70 -1.17 -12.24
C PRO A 49 4.99 -0.31 -13.48
N PRO A 50 5.40 -0.89 -14.62
CA PRO A 50 5.82 -0.13 -15.80
C PRO A 50 4.80 0.93 -16.28
N GLY A 51 3.51 0.61 -16.21
CA GLY A 51 2.43 1.53 -16.56
C GLY A 51 2.37 2.75 -15.63
N LEU A 52 2.38 2.51 -14.31
CA LEU A 52 2.43 3.58 -13.30
C LEU A 52 3.70 4.42 -13.48
N ARG A 53 4.86 3.79 -13.68
CA ARG A 53 6.12 4.51 -13.85
C ARG A 53 6.15 5.41 -15.08
N THR A 54 5.53 4.97 -16.17
CA THR A 54 5.39 5.74 -17.41
C THR A 54 4.46 6.94 -17.20
N PHE A 55 3.34 6.72 -16.52
CA PHE A 55 2.40 7.78 -16.15
C PHE A 55 3.07 8.85 -15.28
N LEU A 56 3.76 8.45 -14.21
CA LEU A 56 4.47 9.37 -13.31
C LEU A 56 5.56 10.17 -14.05
N ALA A 57 6.21 9.58 -15.05
CA ALA A 57 7.21 10.30 -15.85
C ALA A 57 6.61 11.51 -16.58
N GLY A 58 5.34 11.43 -16.99
CA GLY A 58 4.63 12.54 -17.63
C GLY A 58 4.21 13.67 -16.69
N LEU A 59 4.32 13.46 -15.37
CA LEU A 59 3.94 14.43 -14.34
C LEU A 59 5.13 15.15 -13.69
N ALA A 60 6.33 14.58 -13.81
CA ALA A 60 7.52 15.16 -13.21
C ALA A 60 7.87 16.51 -13.86
N ASP A 61 8.27 17.48 -13.05
CA ASP A 61 8.80 18.75 -13.55
C ASP A 61 10.23 18.61 -14.11
N ASP A 62 10.81 19.71 -14.58
CA ASP A 62 12.16 19.74 -15.16
C ASP A 62 13.26 19.28 -14.18
N ASP A 63 13.00 19.36 -12.87
CA ASP A 63 13.90 18.89 -11.81
C ASP A 63 13.66 17.41 -11.45
N GLY A 64 12.71 16.74 -12.13
CA GLY A 64 12.34 15.35 -11.89
C GLY A 64 11.49 15.15 -10.63
N LEU A 65 10.85 16.20 -10.11
CA LEU A 65 10.04 16.14 -8.90
C LEU A 65 8.55 16.05 -9.23
N LEU A 66 7.87 15.05 -8.67
CA LEU A 66 6.42 14.89 -8.87
C LEU A 66 5.65 15.97 -8.10
N PRO A 67 4.47 16.40 -8.59
CA PRO A 67 3.52 17.12 -7.76
C PRO A 67 3.06 16.22 -6.58
N PRO A 68 2.38 16.77 -5.55
CA PRO A 68 1.73 15.95 -4.52
C PRO A 68 0.80 14.91 -5.15
N TRP A 69 0.65 13.74 -4.53
CA TRP A 69 -0.08 12.62 -5.14
C TRP A 69 -1.55 12.94 -5.41
N THR A 70 -2.17 13.84 -4.62
CA THR A 70 -3.54 14.32 -4.89
C THR A 70 -3.69 15.13 -6.17
N ARG A 71 -2.61 15.38 -6.91
CA ARG A 71 -2.63 16.03 -8.22
C ARG A 71 -2.20 15.11 -9.35
N TRP A 72 -2.02 13.81 -9.10
CA TRP A 72 -1.63 12.88 -10.14
C TRP A 72 -2.81 12.53 -11.03
N TRP A 73 -4.00 12.35 -10.44
CA TRP A 73 -5.25 12.03 -11.14
C TRP A 73 -6.30 13.12 -10.92
N ASP A 74 -7.21 13.29 -11.88
CA ASP A 74 -8.24 14.34 -11.83
C ASP A 74 -9.36 14.06 -10.82
N ASP A 75 -9.69 12.78 -10.56
CA ASP A 75 -10.88 12.37 -9.79
C ASP A 75 -10.56 11.83 -8.38
N VAL A 76 -9.49 12.32 -7.73
CA VAL A 76 -9.11 11.87 -6.37
C VAL A 76 -10.06 12.39 -5.28
N ASP A 77 -10.87 13.40 -5.58
CA ASP A 77 -11.75 14.08 -4.63
C ASP A 77 -12.72 13.13 -3.94
N ALA A 78 -13.23 12.14 -4.69
CA ALA A 78 -14.16 11.14 -4.20
C ALA A 78 -13.54 10.15 -3.18
N LEU A 79 -12.21 10.11 -3.07
CA LEU A 79 -11.52 9.27 -2.09
C LEU A 79 -11.65 9.81 -0.67
N PHE A 80 -11.94 11.11 -0.50
CA PHE A 80 -12.01 11.76 0.80
C PHE A 80 -13.45 11.86 1.31
N PRO A 81 -13.69 11.73 2.63
CA PRO A 81 -15.03 11.88 3.19
C PRO A 81 -15.53 13.32 3.09
N ASP A 82 -14.63 14.29 3.25
CA ASP A 82 -14.94 15.71 3.16
C ASP A 82 -13.70 16.57 2.85
N ALA A 83 -13.94 17.85 2.56
CA ALA A 83 -12.88 18.81 2.27
C ALA A 83 -11.91 19.07 3.45
N PRO A 84 -12.35 19.15 4.72
CA PRO A 84 -11.44 19.17 5.86
C PRO A 84 -10.45 17.99 5.92
N ALA A 85 -10.91 16.75 5.75
CA ALA A 85 -10.07 15.55 5.76
C ALA A 85 -9.05 15.59 4.61
N ARG A 86 -9.50 15.98 3.40
CA ARG A 86 -8.59 16.19 2.27
C ARG A 86 -7.48 17.19 2.59
N ARG A 87 -7.82 18.36 3.14
CA ARG A 87 -6.82 19.38 3.50
C ARG A 87 -5.81 18.89 4.54
N ALA A 88 -6.26 18.09 5.50
CA ALA A 88 -5.36 17.51 6.50
C ALA A 88 -4.34 16.57 5.83
N VAL A 89 -4.79 15.70 4.92
CA VAL A 89 -3.90 14.82 4.16
C VAL A 89 -2.96 15.64 3.26
N GLU A 90 -3.47 16.62 2.53
CA GLU A 90 -2.67 17.52 1.66
C GLU A 90 -1.60 18.32 2.41
N ALA A 91 -1.85 18.69 3.66
CA ALA A 91 -0.88 19.41 4.48
C ALA A 91 0.37 18.57 4.84
N GLU A 92 0.24 17.24 4.84
CA GLU A 92 1.31 16.31 5.23
C GLU A 92 1.96 15.58 4.04
N GLN A 93 1.43 15.76 2.83
CA GLN A 93 1.92 15.06 1.63
C GLN A 93 3.30 15.56 1.16
N PRO A 94 4.33 14.70 1.15
CA PRO A 94 5.59 15.06 0.53
C PRO A 94 5.48 15.04 -1.00
N ARG A 95 6.27 15.88 -1.66
CA ARG A 95 6.62 15.68 -3.07
C ARG A 95 7.76 14.67 -3.14
N LEU A 96 7.67 13.71 -4.06
CA LEU A 96 8.67 12.67 -4.23
C LEU A 96 9.40 12.85 -5.57
N PRO A 97 10.73 12.65 -5.63
CA PRO A 97 11.42 12.61 -6.91
C PRO A 97 10.94 11.40 -7.70
N LEU A 98 10.85 11.51 -9.03
CA LEU A 98 10.47 10.40 -9.91
C LEU A 98 11.36 9.16 -9.69
N THR A 99 12.64 9.39 -9.40
CA THR A 99 13.63 8.33 -9.10
C THR A 99 13.33 7.52 -7.84
N TRP A 100 12.43 7.99 -6.97
CA TRP A 100 11.90 7.17 -5.88
C TRP A 100 11.19 5.93 -6.42
N PHE A 101 10.46 6.07 -7.51
CA PHE A 101 9.70 4.98 -8.14
C PHE A 101 10.54 4.10 -9.08
N ASP A 102 11.82 4.43 -9.27
CA ASP A 102 12.81 3.57 -9.94
C ASP A 102 13.44 2.55 -8.99
N GLN A 103 13.14 2.64 -7.70
CA GLN A 103 13.65 1.70 -6.71
C GLN A 103 13.00 0.31 -6.86
N GLU A 104 13.77 -0.71 -6.55
CA GLU A 104 13.32 -2.08 -6.42
C GLU A 104 13.55 -2.56 -5.00
N VAL A 105 12.59 -3.32 -4.48
CA VAL A 105 12.63 -3.93 -3.15
C VAL A 105 12.94 -5.41 -3.29
N ASP A 106 13.87 -5.89 -2.47
CA ASP A 106 14.15 -7.32 -2.38
C ASP A 106 12.97 -8.04 -1.73
N VAL A 107 12.57 -9.15 -2.35
CA VAL A 107 11.46 -9.98 -1.89
C VAL A 107 12.06 -11.15 -1.11
N PRO A 108 11.80 -11.28 0.20
CA PRO A 108 12.30 -12.40 0.97
C PRO A 108 11.88 -13.75 0.36
N PRO A 109 12.78 -14.76 0.35
CA PRO A 109 12.37 -16.13 0.03
C PRO A 109 11.20 -16.55 0.92
N ALA A 110 10.23 -17.26 0.35
CA ALA A 110 9.05 -17.71 1.08
C ALA A 110 8.26 -16.57 1.78
N TRP A 111 8.31 -15.32 1.28
CA TRP A 111 7.56 -14.20 1.85
C TRP A 111 6.06 -14.50 2.04
N ALA A 112 5.50 -15.31 1.14
CA ALA A 112 4.10 -15.71 1.14
C ALA A 112 3.75 -16.75 2.23
N GLU A 113 4.74 -17.41 2.83
CA GLU A 113 4.58 -18.37 3.93
C GLU A 113 4.51 -17.68 5.30
N VAL A 114 4.89 -16.40 5.37
CA VAL A 114 4.76 -15.61 6.61
C VAL A 114 3.28 -15.35 6.91
N PRO A 115 2.80 -15.60 8.15
CA PRO A 115 1.39 -15.44 8.50
C PRO A 115 0.86 -14.06 8.11
N SER A 116 -0.09 -14.05 7.17
CA SER A 116 -0.60 -12.80 6.63
C SER A 116 -2.08 -12.88 6.33
N ALA A 117 -2.72 -11.72 6.31
CA ALA A 117 -4.10 -11.53 5.93
C ALA A 117 -4.23 -10.29 5.03
N TYR A 118 -5.39 -10.16 4.37
CA TYR A 118 -5.65 -9.06 3.45
C TYR A 118 -7.00 -8.40 3.76
N LEU A 119 -7.00 -7.08 3.89
CA LEU A 119 -8.17 -6.22 3.98
C LEU A 119 -8.24 -5.37 2.72
N ALA A 120 -9.17 -5.64 1.82
CA ALA A 120 -9.34 -4.88 0.57
C ALA A 120 -10.38 -3.77 0.69
N PHE A 121 -10.19 -2.67 -0.04
CA PHE A 121 -11.20 -1.63 -0.23
C PHE A 121 -11.66 -1.60 -1.70
N GLY A 122 -12.87 -2.13 -1.95
CA GLY A 122 -13.38 -2.24 -3.31
C GLY A 122 -12.51 -3.15 -4.20
N ASP A 123 -12.24 -2.71 -5.43
CA ASP A 123 -11.58 -3.51 -6.47
C ASP A 123 -10.27 -2.91 -7.00
N THR A 124 -9.76 -1.81 -6.40
CA THR A 124 -8.52 -1.16 -6.84
C THR A 124 -7.33 -2.12 -6.84
N TYR A 125 -7.27 -3.01 -5.84
CA TYR A 125 -6.25 -4.06 -5.69
C TYR A 125 -6.85 -5.47 -5.90
N ALA A 126 -7.69 -5.62 -6.94
CA ALA A 126 -8.37 -6.90 -7.21
C ALA A 126 -7.40 -8.06 -7.49
N GLU A 127 -6.27 -7.80 -8.16
CA GLU A 127 -5.24 -8.81 -8.46
C GLU A 127 -4.55 -9.29 -7.17
N GLU A 128 -4.18 -8.38 -6.28
CA GLU A 128 -3.59 -8.68 -4.98
C GLU A 128 -4.58 -9.41 -4.07
N THR A 129 -5.85 -9.00 -4.10
CA THR A 129 -6.92 -9.69 -3.37
C THR A 129 -7.08 -11.12 -3.89
N ALA A 130 -7.02 -11.34 -5.20
CA ALA A 130 -7.06 -12.68 -5.80
C ALA A 130 -5.82 -13.51 -5.42
N LEU A 131 -4.64 -12.89 -5.41
CA LEU A 131 -3.40 -13.52 -4.98
C LEU A 131 -3.49 -13.95 -3.51
N ALA A 132 -3.90 -13.08 -2.60
CA ALA A 132 -4.06 -13.41 -1.18
C ALA A 132 -5.00 -14.60 -0.97
N ARG A 133 -6.13 -14.65 -1.70
CA ARG A 133 -7.03 -15.81 -1.69
C ARG A 133 -6.35 -17.09 -2.22
N SER A 134 -5.58 -16.99 -3.29
CA SER A 134 -4.86 -18.14 -3.86
C SER A 134 -3.79 -18.69 -2.90
N LEU A 135 -3.23 -17.82 -2.05
CA LEU A 135 -2.31 -18.17 -0.96
C LEU A 135 -3.04 -18.70 0.29
N SER A 136 -4.37 -18.84 0.24
CA SER A 136 -5.21 -19.24 1.38
C SER A 136 -5.13 -18.31 2.59
N TRP A 137 -4.76 -17.04 2.38
CA TRP A 137 -4.78 -16.03 3.43
C TRP A 137 -6.23 -15.64 3.78
N PRO A 138 -6.52 -15.28 5.05
CA PRO A 138 -7.78 -14.63 5.39
C PRO A 138 -7.95 -13.33 4.60
N VAL A 139 -9.11 -13.15 3.97
CA VAL A 139 -9.43 -11.95 3.19
C VAL A 139 -10.78 -11.38 3.61
N VAL A 140 -10.80 -10.10 3.97
CA VAL A 140 -12.03 -9.30 4.13
C VAL A 140 -12.04 -8.23 3.05
N VAL A 141 -13.22 -7.97 2.49
CA VAL A 141 -13.42 -6.88 1.53
C VAL A 141 -14.45 -5.94 2.13
N ILE A 142 -14.08 -4.66 2.24
CA ILE A 142 -15.01 -3.59 2.56
C ILE A 142 -15.41 -2.91 1.24
N ASP A 143 -16.71 -2.70 1.06
CA ASP A 143 -17.23 -1.91 -0.05
C ASP A 143 -16.88 -0.43 0.19
N GLY A 144 -15.81 0.02 -0.47
CA GLY A 144 -15.16 1.30 -0.22
C GLY A 144 -14.14 1.62 -1.31
N ALA A 145 -13.41 2.71 -1.14
CA ALA A 145 -12.35 3.14 -2.05
C ALA A 145 -11.00 3.16 -1.34
N HIS A 146 -9.91 3.40 -2.09
CA HIS A 146 -8.54 3.25 -1.61
C HIS A 146 -8.20 3.95 -0.28
N LEU A 147 -8.91 5.03 0.06
CA LEU A 147 -8.76 5.76 1.33
C LEU A 147 -9.90 5.52 2.34
N HIS A 148 -10.54 4.35 2.32
CA HIS A 148 -11.70 4.05 3.16
C HIS A 148 -11.42 4.21 4.67
N MET A 149 -10.16 4.05 5.11
CA MET A 149 -9.76 4.32 6.48
C MET A 149 -9.97 5.77 6.94
N LEU A 150 -10.14 6.72 6.02
CA LEU A 150 -10.54 8.09 6.35
C LEU A 150 -12.05 8.22 6.58
N HIS A 151 -12.86 7.34 5.98
CA HIS A 151 -14.32 7.35 6.08
C HIS A 151 -14.81 6.62 7.32
N ASP A 152 -14.22 5.46 7.62
CA ASP A 152 -14.53 4.66 8.81
C ASP A 152 -13.26 4.15 9.51
N PRO A 153 -12.54 5.03 10.24
CA PRO A 153 -11.32 4.64 10.94
C PRO A 153 -11.55 3.51 11.96
N ALA A 154 -12.71 3.52 12.65
CA ALA A 154 -13.01 2.55 13.69
C ALA A 154 -13.36 1.18 13.11
N GLY A 155 -14.17 1.14 12.05
CA GLY A 155 -14.49 -0.10 11.34
C GLY A 155 -13.27 -0.72 10.67
N VAL A 156 -12.41 0.09 10.04
CA VAL A 156 -11.15 -0.40 9.48
C VAL A 156 -10.23 -0.95 10.57
N ALA A 157 -10.08 -0.24 11.71
CA ALA A 157 -9.28 -0.74 12.83
C ALA A 157 -9.81 -2.07 13.39
N ALA A 158 -11.13 -2.20 13.55
CA ALA A 158 -11.76 -3.43 13.99
C ALA A 158 -11.53 -4.59 13.00
N ALA A 159 -11.63 -4.32 11.70
CA ALA A 159 -11.35 -5.31 10.65
C ALA A 159 -9.89 -5.77 10.69
N ILE A 160 -8.92 -4.85 10.83
CA ILE A 160 -7.50 -5.17 10.98
C ILE A 160 -7.28 -6.08 12.19
N VAL A 161 -7.84 -5.73 13.36
CA VAL A 161 -7.71 -6.54 14.58
C VAL A 161 -8.32 -7.92 14.40
N SER A 162 -9.43 -8.05 13.67
CA SER A 162 -10.07 -9.35 13.41
C SER A 162 -9.26 -10.26 12.47
N LEU A 163 -8.37 -9.66 11.66
CA LEU A 163 -7.52 -10.36 10.69
C LEU A 163 -6.10 -10.62 11.20
N ALA A 164 -5.72 -10.00 12.33
CA ALA A 164 -4.40 -10.14 12.92
C ALA A 164 -4.10 -11.64 13.17
N PRO A 165 -3.01 -12.19 12.61
CA PRO A 165 -2.64 -13.60 12.73
C PRO A 165 -2.08 -13.98 14.12
#